data_AF-A0A930EWH1-F1
#
_entry.id   AF-A0A930EWH1-F1
#
_cell.length_a   1.000
_cell.length_b   1.000
_cell.length_c   1.000
_cell.angle_alpha   90.00
_cell.angle_beta   90.00
_cell.angle_gamma   90.00
#
_symmetry.space_group_name_H-M   'P 1'
#
loop_
_entity.id
_entity.type
_entity.pdbx_description
1 polymer ?
#
loop_
_entity_poly.entity_id
_entity_poly.type
_entity_poly.pdbx_seq_one_letter_code
_entity_poly.pdbx_strand_id
1 'polypeptide(L)' 'MKIRKSRMEDIEKIMCVIHEAQESMRANGIPQWQDGYPSEDVISQDIKIGNGYVLVEDENIIGTAYIVAGHEPSYDYI' A
#
# COMPACT_ATOMS: atom_id res chain seq x y z
N MET A 1 13.44 4.36 -11.81
CA MET A 1 12.67 3.65 -10.75
C MET A 1 13.55 3.26 -9.56
N LYS A 2 13.06 3.46 -8.34
CA LYS A 2 13.71 3.07 -7.06
C LYS A 2 12.65 2.59 -6.06
N ILE A 3 12.93 1.49 -5.36
CA ILE A 3 12.15 1.07 -4.18
C ILE A 3 12.83 1.61 -2.93
N ARG A 4 12.05 2.21 -2.02
CA ARG A 4 12.53 2.65 -0.69
C ARG A 4 11.45 2.48 0.36
N LYS A 5 11.83 2.48 1.64
CA LYS A 5 10.85 2.58 2.73
C LYS A 5 10.02 3.86 2.58
N SER A 6 8.72 3.74 2.85
CA SER A 6 7.83 4.88 2.95
C SER A 6 8.09 5.67 4.23
N ARG A 7 7.71 6.95 4.20
CA ARG A 7 7.75 7.88 5.34
C ARG A 7 6.35 8.45 5.55
N MET A 8 6.08 9.00 6.73
CA MET A 8 4.78 9.61 7.02
C MET A 8 4.43 10.74 6.04
N GLU A 9 5.44 11.46 5.53
CA GLU A 9 5.29 12.49 4.49
C GLU A 9 4.79 11.93 3.14
N ASP A 10 4.93 10.62 2.91
CA ASP A 10 4.48 9.98 1.68
C ASP A 10 2.99 9.59 1.72
N ILE A 11 2.32 9.67 2.89
CA ILE A 11 0.97 9.12 3.12
C ILE A 11 -0.03 9.61 2.09
N GLU A 12 -0.13 10.93 1.88
CA GLU A 12 -1.11 11.51 0.96
C GLU A 12 -0.94 10.94 -0.45
N LYS A 13 0.31 10.83 -0.92
CA LYS A 13 0.64 10.29 -2.25
C LYS A 13 0.36 8.79 -2.34
N ILE A 14 0.64 8.03 -1.27
CA ILE A 14 0.33 6.60 -1.20
C ILE A 14 -1.19 6.39 -1.28
N MET A 15 -1.97 7.19 -0.54
CA MET A 15 -3.43 7.08 -0.56
C MET A 15 -4.02 7.44 -1.92
N CYS A 16 -3.44 8.38 -2.67
CA CYS A 16 -3.83 8.59 -4.07
C CYS A 16 -3.66 7.31 -4.91
N VAL A 17 -2.51 6.65 -4.82
CA VAL A 17 -2.24 5.39 -5.55
C VAL A 17 -3.21 4.27 -5.12
N ILE A 18 -3.50 4.16 -3.81
CA ILE A 18 -4.45 3.18 -3.29
C ILE A 18 -5.86 3.42 -3.84
N HIS A 19 -6.34 4.67 -3.84
CA HIS A 19 -7.67 5.01 -4.36
C HIS A 19 -7.76 4.74 -5.88
N GLU A 20 -6.72 5.05 -6.65
CA GLU A 20 -6.65 4.71 -8.08
C GLU A 20 -6.71 3.19 -8.30
N ALA A 21 -6.01 2.40 -7.47
CA ALA A 21 -6.06 0.94 -7.53
C ALA A 21 -7.45 0.40 -7.17
N GLN A 22 -8.09 0.91 -6.11
CA GLN A 22 -9.45 0.54 -5.69
C GLN A 22 -10.47 0.80 -6.80
N GLU A 23 -10.39 1.95 -7.47
CA GLU A 23 -11.28 2.30 -8.57
C GLU A 23 -11.05 1.40 -9.79
N SER A 24 -9.79 1.11 -10.12
CA SER A 24 -9.45 0.15 -11.18
C SER A 24 -9.98 -1.25 -10.87
N MET A 25 -9.83 -1.74 -9.64
CA MET A 25 -10.36 -3.03 -9.18
C MET A 25 -11.89 -3.08 -9.31
N ARG A 26 -12.57 -2.02 -8.86
CA ARG A 26 -14.02 -1.88 -8.99
C ARG A 26 -14.47 -1.93 -10.45
N ALA A 27 -13.79 -1.22 -11.34
CA ALA A 27 -14.08 -1.21 -12.78
C ALA A 27 -13.88 -2.59 -13.45
N ASN A 28 -12.96 -3.39 -12.93
CA ASN A 28 -12.69 -4.76 -13.38
C ASN A 28 -13.55 -5.82 -12.67
N GLY A 29 -14.47 -5.43 -11.78
CA GLY A 29 -15.32 -6.37 -11.04
C GLY A 29 -14.56 -7.18 -9.98
N ILE A 30 -13.42 -6.68 -9.51
CA ILE A 30 -12.59 -7.29 -8.46
C ILE A 30 -13.12 -6.79 -7.10
N PRO A 31 -13.69 -7.68 -6.25
CA PRO A 31 -14.38 -7.27 -5.02
C PRO A 31 -13.43 -6.86 -3.89
N GLN A 32 -12.14 -7.17 -3.99
CA GLN A 32 -11.16 -6.78 -2.99
C GLN A 32 -11.08 -5.24 -2.87
N TRP A 33 -10.84 -4.79 -1.64
CA TRP A 33 -10.57 -3.38 -1.29
C TRP A 33 -11.76 -2.44 -1.45
N GLN A 34 -12.97 -3.00 -1.60
CA GLN A 34 -14.22 -2.24 -1.69
C GLN A 34 -14.90 -2.02 -0.33
N ASP A 35 -14.29 -2.51 0.75
CA ASP A 35 -14.73 -2.41 2.15
C ASP A 35 -14.03 -1.28 2.92
N GLY A 36 -13.18 -0.49 2.24
CA GLY A 36 -12.38 0.56 2.84
C GLY A 36 -10.95 0.14 3.22
N TYR A 37 -10.57 -1.12 2.98
CA TYR A 37 -9.18 -1.56 3.07
C TYR A 37 -8.44 -1.32 1.73
N PRO A 38 -7.13 -1.02 1.73
CA PRO A 38 -6.38 -0.51 2.87
C PRO A 38 -6.74 0.96 3.15
N SER A 39 -6.83 1.32 4.44
CA SER A 39 -7.11 2.69 4.89
C SER A 39 -5.82 3.46 5.22
N GLU A 40 -5.92 4.78 5.39
CA GLU A 40 -4.78 5.61 5.81
C GLU A 40 -4.18 5.13 7.13
N ASP A 41 -4.99 4.65 8.06
CA ASP A 41 -4.53 4.10 9.35
C ASP A 41 -3.68 2.84 9.14
N VAL A 42 -4.07 1.95 8.22
CA VAL A 42 -3.31 0.75 7.86
C VAL A 42 -1.96 1.16 7.26
N ILE A 43 -1.96 2.05 6.28
CA ILE A 43 -0.73 2.54 5.64
C ILE A 43 0.18 3.25 6.65
N SER A 44 -0.39 4.06 7.53
CA SER A 44 0.34 4.72 8.61
C SER A 44 1.00 3.72 9.55
N GLN A 45 0.31 2.62 9.87
CA GLN A 45 0.85 1.57 10.71
C GLN A 45 1.98 0.82 10.00
N ASP A 46 1.83 0.51 8.72
CA ASP A 46 2.85 -0.15 7.89
C ASP A 46 4.14 0.67 7.83
N ILE A 47 4.01 2.01 7.70
CA ILE A 47 5.13 2.96 7.79
C ILE A 47 5.79 2.89 9.17
N LYS A 48 5.00 2.95 10.26
CA LYS A 48 5.50 2.96 11.64
C LYS A 48 6.27 1.70 12.01
N ILE A 49 5.79 0.52 11.58
CA ILE A 49 6.48 -0.75 11.83
C ILE A 49 7.61 -1.02 10.83
N GLY A 50 7.79 -0.13 9.84
CA GLY A 50 8.92 -0.15 8.92
C GLY A 50 8.81 -1.20 7.81
N ASN A 51 7.59 -1.68 7.54
CA ASN A 51 7.28 -2.67 6.49
C ASN A 51 6.62 -2.04 5.26
N GLY A 52 6.27 -0.75 5.31
CA GLY A 52 5.82 0.00 4.14
C GLY A 52 6.96 0.41 3.20
N TYR A 53 6.75 0.23 1.90
CA TYR A 53 7.66 0.62 0.82
C TYR A 53 6.92 1.36 -0.28
N VAL A 54 7.62 2.26 -0.96
CA VAL A 54 7.13 2.95 -2.17
C VAL A 54 8.05 2.68 -3.35
N LEU A 55 7.44 2.57 -4.53
CA LEU A 55 8.11 2.62 -5.82
C LEU A 55 8.10 4.07 -6.32
N VAL A 56 9.28 4.61 -6.57
CA VAL A 56 9.48 6.00 -6.97
C VAL A 56 10.06 6.08 -8.38
N GLU A 57 9.47 6.92 -9.22
CA GLU A 57 9.96 7.29 -10.55
C GLU A 57 9.85 8.81 -10.71
N ASP A 58 10.95 9.47 -11.10
CA ASP A 58 11.01 10.92 -11.28
C ASP A 58 10.39 11.72 -10.12
N GLU A 59 10.75 11.34 -8.89
CA GLU A 59 10.25 11.91 -7.61
C GLU A 59 8.76 11.66 -7.31
N ASN A 60 8.05 10.96 -8.19
CA ASN A 60 6.66 10.56 -8.01
C ASN A 60 6.57 9.16 -7.39
N ILE A 61 5.63 9.01 -6.45
CA ILE A 61 5.27 7.69 -5.93
C ILE A 61 4.26 7.09 -6.90
N ILE A 62 4.65 5.99 -7.52
CA ILE A 62 3.86 5.29 -8.54
C ILE A 62 3.37 3.91 -8.07
N GLY A 63 3.68 3.55 -6.82
CA GLY A 63 3.34 2.27 -6.24
C GLY A 63 3.67 2.21 -4.76
N THR A 64 2.97 1.34 -4.04
CA THR A 64 3.21 1.05 -2.62
C THR A 64 3.18 -0.46 -2.40
N ALA A 65 3.93 -0.94 -1.41
CA ALA A 65 3.95 -2.35 -1.04
C ALA A 65 4.20 -2.51 0.46
N TYR A 66 3.50 -3.47 1.06
CA TYR A 66 3.84 -4.00 2.38
C TYR A 66 4.81 -5.19 2.19
N ILE A 67 6.01 -5.10 2.78
CA ILE A 67 7.03 -6.13 2.66
C ILE A 67 7.57 -6.45 4.05
N VAL A 68 7.31 -7.67 4.50
CA VAL A 68 7.83 -8.23 5.76
C VAL A 68 8.71 -9.44 5.45
N ALA A 69 9.91 -9.47 6.04
CA ALA A 69 10.77 -10.65 6.03
C ALA A 69 10.48 -11.46 7.30
N GLY A 70 9.48 -12.32 7.24
CA GLY A 70 9.05 -13.10 8.40
C GLY A 70 7.76 -13.85 8.16
N HIS A 71 7.28 -14.49 9.25
CA HIS A 71 5.99 -15.14 9.27
C HIS A 71 4.87 -14.10 9.17
N GLU A 72 3.94 -14.30 8.26
CA GLU A 72 2.73 -13.48 8.13
C GLU A 72 1.53 -14.34 8.56
N PRO A 73 0.94 -14.09 9.74
CA PRO A 73 -0.14 -14.90 10.30
C PRO A 73 -1.35 -15.05 9.37
N SER A 74 -1.59 -14.07 8.49
CA SER A 74 -2.68 -14.14 7.52
C SER A 74 -2.52 -15.34 6.56
N TYR A 75 -1.30 -15.85 6.38
CA TYR A 75 -1.03 -17.02 5.56
C TYR A 75 -1.16 -18.37 6.29
N ASP A 76 -1.43 -18.36 7.60
CA ASP A 76 -1.70 -19.60 8.35
C ASP A 76 -3.08 -20.20 8.02
N TYR A 77 -3.98 -19.40 7.45
CA TYR A 77 -5.40 -19.74 7.27
C TYR A 77 -5.84 -19.76 5.79
N ILE A 78 -4.91 -19.90 4.84
CA ILE A 78 -5.22 -20.01 3.39
C ILE A 78 -5.75 -21.42 3.05
#